data_AF-A0A0R1VTB4-F1
#
_entry.id   AF-A0A0R1VTB4-F1
#
_cell.length_a   1.000
_cell.length_b   1.000
_cell.length_c   1.000
_cell.angle_alpha   90.00
_cell.angle_beta   90.00
_cell.angle_gamma   90.00
#
_symmetry.space_group_name_H-M   'P 1'
#
loop_
_entity.id
_entity.type
_entity.pdbx_description
1 polymer ?
#
loop_
_entity_poly.entity_id
_entity_poly.type
_entity_poly.pdbx_seq_one_letter_code
_entity_poly.pdbx_strand_id
1 'polypeptide(L)' 'MQKIQGALAKQAGVETVKVLFNAAKVKAEFDSDQISADKLAETVTDLGYDVKSVKVK' A
#
# COMPACT_ATOMS: atom_id res chain seq x y z
N MET A 1 -2.85 5.90 -14.62
CA MET A 1 -2.07 6.67 -13.61
C MET A 1 -2.28 6.06 -12.22
N GLN A 2 -1.91 4.80 -12.03
CA GLN A 2 -2.16 4.04 -10.79
C GLN A 2 -0.95 3.14 -10.45
N LYS A 3 0.28 3.67 -10.61
CA LYS A 3 1.52 2.89 -10.36
C LYS A 3 1.56 2.32 -8.94
N ILE A 4 1.21 3.15 -7.95
CA ILE A 4 1.09 2.74 -6.54
C ILE A 4 0.05 1.63 -6.36
N GLN A 5 -1.15 1.81 -6.91
CA GLN A 5 -2.22 0.83 -6.77
C GLN A 5 -1.84 -0.51 -7.41
N GLY A 6 -1.26 -0.49 -8.61
CA GLY A 6 -0.84 -1.70 -9.31
C GLY A 6 0.33 -2.41 -8.62
N ALA A 7 1.27 -1.68 -8.02
CA ALA A 7 2.36 -2.27 -7.27
C ALA A 7 1.89 -2.94 -5.99
N LEU A 8 1.02 -2.27 -5.23
CA LEU A 8 0.44 -2.81 -4.01
C LEU A 8 -0.49 -4.00 -4.31
N ALA A 9 -1.32 -3.92 -5.34
CA ALA A 9 -2.23 -5.01 -5.72
C ALA A 9 -1.51 -6.24 -6.29
N LYS A 10 -0.23 -6.12 -6.69
CA LYS A 10 0.61 -7.24 -7.11
C LYS A 10 1.28 -7.98 -5.95
N GLN A 11 1.28 -7.39 -4.75
CA GLN A 11 1.84 -8.05 -3.59
C GLN A 11 0.96 -9.22 -3.17
N ALA A 12 1.59 -10.37 -2.90
CA ALA A 12 0.89 -11.55 -2.42
C ALA A 12 0.26 -11.26 -1.05
N GLY A 13 -1.02 -11.61 -0.89
CA GLY A 13 -1.79 -11.31 0.32
C GLY A 13 -2.53 -9.97 0.29
N VAL A 14 -2.39 -9.15 -0.75
CA VAL A 14 -3.19 -7.92 -0.89
C VAL A 14 -4.50 -8.23 -1.62
N GLU A 15 -5.63 -8.04 -0.96
CA GLU A 15 -6.95 -8.23 -1.57
C GLU A 15 -7.41 -6.98 -2.31
N THR A 16 -7.40 -5.83 -1.63
CA THR A 16 -7.99 -4.60 -2.16
C THR A 16 -7.05 -3.42 -1.93
N VAL A 17 -6.90 -2.56 -2.93
CA VAL A 17 -6.13 -1.32 -2.82
C VAL A 17 -6.96 -0.14 -3.32
N LYS A 18 -7.09 0.88 -2.49
CA LYS A 18 -7.85 2.09 -2.74
C LYS A 18 -6.97 3.31 -2.49
N VAL A 19 -6.58 3.98 -3.58
CA VAL A 19 -5.75 5.18 -3.53
C VAL A 19 -6.65 6.42 -3.54
N LEU A 20 -6.66 7.16 -2.44
CA LEU A 20 -7.39 8.41 -2.26
C LEU A 20 -6.44 9.58 -2.54
N PHE A 21 -6.28 9.93 -3.82
CA PHE A 21 -5.42 11.06 -4.23
C PHE A 21 -5.85 12.39 -3.61
N ASN A 22 -7.16 12.62 -3.46
CA ASN A 22 -7.69 13.84 -2.86
C ASN A 22 -7.28 14.01 -1.38
N ALA A 23 -7.11 12.90 -0.67
CA ALA A 23 -6.72 12.88 0.74
C ALA A 23 -5.25 12.50 0.96
N ALA A 24 -4.48 12.31 -0.12
CA ALA A 24 -3.12 11.76 -0.10
C ALA A 24 -3.00 10.49 0.79
N LYS A 25 -3.98 9.58 0.72
CA LYS A 25 -4.03 8.37 1.55
C LYS A 25 -4.20 7.12 0.69
N VAL A 26 -3.59 6.03 1.12
CA VAL A 26 -3.80 4.70 0.54
C VAL A 26 -4.47 3.82 1.59
N LYS A 27 -5.55 3.15 1.21
CA LYS A 27 -6.16 2.08 1.98
C LYS A 27 -5.89 0.78 1.25
N ALA A 28 -5.16 -0.13 1.90
CA ALA A 28 -4.97 -1.48 1.39
C ALA A 28 -5.56 -2.46 2.40
N GLU A 29 -6.35 -3.40 1.91
CA GLU A 29 -6.76 -4.60 2.64
C GLU A 29 -5.79 -5.70 2.25
N PHE A 30 -5.13 -6.24 3.26
CA PHE A 30 -4.11 -7.26 3.08
C PHE A 30 -4.16 -8.23 4.25
N ASP A 31 -3.71 -9.44 3.96
CA ASP A 31 -3.60 -10.54 4.91
C ASP A 31 -2.31 -10.39 5.71
N SER A 32 -2.45 -10.18 7.03
CA SER A 32 -1.34 -9.97 7.96
C SER A 32 -0.41 -11.17 8.06
N ASP A 33 -0.90 -12.37 7.75
CA ASP A 33 -0.13 -13.62 7.77
C ASP A 33 0.76 -13.76 6.52
N GLN A 34 0.39 -13.13 5.40
CA GLN A 34 1.12 -13.21 4.14
C GLN A 34 2.00 -11.97 3.88
N ILE A 35 1.53 -10.79 4.27
CA ILE A 35 2.23 -9.54 4.06
C ILE A 35 2.03 -8.56 5.22
N SER A 36 3.10 -7.84 5.54
CA SER A 36 3.09 -6.82 6.60
C SER A 36 2.98 -5.42 6.01
N ALA A 37 2.42 -4.50 6.79
CA ALA A 37 2.26 -3.11 6.37
C ALA A 37 3.60 -2.41 6.06
N ASP A 38 4.69 -2.80 6.73
CA ASP A 38 6.05 -2.33 6.44
C ASP A 38 6.48 -2.66 5.01
N LYS A 39 6.22 -3.88 4.51
CA LYS A 39 6.53 -4.26 3.11
C LYS A 39 5.74 -3.42 2.11
N LEU A 40 4.47 -3.15 2.43
CA LEU A 40 3.64 -2.28 1.59
C LEU A 40 4.18 -0.84 1.59
N ALA A 41 4.62 -0.34 2.75
CA ALA A 41 5.24 0.98 2.86
C ALA A 41 6.58 1.07 2.11
N GLU A 42 7.40 0.03 2.20
CA GLU A 42 8.66 -0.09 1.47
C GLU A 42 8.43 -0.06 -0.04
N THR A 43 7.45 -0.83 -0.53
CA THR A 43 7.06 -0.82 -1.96
C THR A 43 6.64 0.57 -2.44
N VAL A 44 5.93 1.33 -1.60
CA VAL A 44 5.52 2.71 -1.91
C VAL A 44 6.73 3.65 -1.92
N THR A 45 7.68 3.42 -1.01
CA THR A 45 8.93 4.17 -0.92
C THR A 45 9.86 3.92 -2.12
N ASP A 46 9.98 2.67 -2.56
CA ASP A 46 10.73 2.26 -3.76
C ASP A 46 10.19 2.92 -5.04
N LEU A 47 8.87 3.15 -5.09
CA LEU A 47 8.22 3.92 -6.16
C LEU A 47 8.51 5.43 -6.11
N GLY A 48 9.20 5.91 -5.07
CA GLY A 48 9.56 7.31 -4.86
C GLY A 48 8.54 8.12 -4.06
N TYR A 49 7.67 7.45 -3.28
CA TYR A 49 6.67 8.11 -2.44
C TYR A 49 6.96 7.90 -0.95
N ASP A 50 7.04 8.99 -0.19
CA ASP A 50 7.31 8.94 1.25
C ASP A 50 6.06 8.53 2.06
N VAL A 51 6.21 7.49 2.88
CA VAL A 51 5.14 6.98 3.75
C VAL A 51 5.28 7.58 5.14
N LYS A 52 4.53 8.67 5.39
CA LYS A 52 4.59 9.40 6.67
C LYS A 52 4.05 8.63 7.88
N SER A 53 3.07 7.76 7.67
CA SER A 53 2.43 7.02 8.77
C SER A 53 1.69 5.80 8.25
N VAL A 54 1.95 4.67 8.89
CA VAL A 54 1.27 3.41 8.64
C VAL A 54 0.39 3.11 9.85
N LYS A 55 -0.89 2.83 9.62
CA LYS A 55 -1.83 2.44 10.67
C LYS A 55 -2.52 1.15 10.27
N VAL A 56 -2.10 0.07 10.91
CA VAL A 56 -2.74 -1.25 10.81
C VAL A 56 -3.76 -1.34 11.93
N LYS A 57 -4.93 -1.90 11.64
CA LYS A 57 -6.04 -2.00 12.57
C LYS A 57 -6.58 -3.41 12.62
#